data_AF-A0A1H8K1V5-F1
#
_entry.id   AF-A0A1H8K1V5-F1
#
_cell.length_a   1.000
_cell.length_b   1.000
_cell.length_c   1.000
_cell.angle_alpha   90.00
_cell.angle_beta   90.00
_cell.angle_gamma   90.00
#
_symmetry.space_group_name_H-M   'P 1'
#
loop_
_entity.id
_entity.type
_entity.pdbx_description
1 polymer ?
#
loop_
_entity_poly.entity_id
_entity_poly.type
_entity_poly.pdbx_seq_one_letter_code
_entity_poly.pdbx_strand_id
1 'polypeptide(L)'
;MRQSRQQVKYFLRKWLYYDSNFDILADFEKQNMKILYSSLKQMSEAERAFLAEKYRVKGIPINDDVLAANKGMSLQAYRDLRIEHEDKLGPLIEVAKDQFKKFDEEEQISPSTNSKQRLKLSRADLMEMDALFQDFFGMG
;
A
#
# COMPACT_ATOMS: atom_id res chain seq x y z
N MET A 1 2.47 -16.14 12.89
CA MET A 1 2.81 -15.66 11.54
C MET A 1 1.68 -15.74 10.49
N ARG A 2 0.51 -16.38 10.72
CA ARG A 2 -0.60 -16.40 9.72
C ARG A 2 -1.37 -15.09 9.56
N GLN A 3 -1.41 -14.24 10.60
CA GLN A 3 -2.20 -12.99 10.58
C GLN A 3 -1.59 -11.90 9.67
N SER A 4 -0.26 -11.88 9.45
CA SER A 4 0.38 -10.85 8.61
C SER A 4 -0.02 -10.98 7.14
N ARG A 5 -0.14 -12.21 6.60
CA ARG A 5 -0.45 -12.44 5.17
C ARG A 5 -1.83 -11.96 4.76
N GLN A 6 -2.82 -12.07 5.64
CA GLN A 6 -4.18 -11.59 5.34
C GLN A 6 -4.21 -10.06 5.25
N GLN A 7 -3.48 -9.37 6.13
CA GLN A 7 -3.34 -7.92 6.08
C GLN A 7 -2.58 -7.48 4.83
N VAL A 8 -1.47 -8.12 4.48
CA VAL A 8 -0.73 -7.84 3.24
C VAL A 8 -1.66 -7.93 2.03
N LYS A 9 -2.44 -9.01 1.92
CA LYS A 9 -3.41 -9.19 0.83
C LYS A 9 -4.52 -8.14 0.84
N TYR A 10 -4.96 -7.67 2.00
CA TYR A 10 -5.92 -6.58 2.09
C TYR A 10 -5.37 -5.30 1.45
N PHE A 11 -4.15 -4.90 1.81
CA PHE A 11 -3.52 -3.71 1.22
C PHE A 11 -3.28 -3.89 -0.29
N LEU A 12 -2.66 -5.00 -0.70
CA LEU A 12 -2.36 -5.26 -2.11
C LEU A 12 -3.61 -5.29 -3.00
N ARG A 13 -4.71 -5.91 -2.54
CA ARG A 13 -5.98 -5.93 -3.31
C ARG A 13 -6.61 -4.56 -3.49
N LYS A 14 -6.33 -3.62 -2.59
CA LYS A 14 -6.79 -2.23 -2.69
C LYS A 14 -5.82 -1.33 -3.45
N TRP A 15 -4.68 -1.84 -3.92
CA TRP A 15 -3.65 -1.03 -4.58
C TRP A 15 -4.24 -0.23 -5.74
N LEU A 16 -4.84 -0.89 -6.74
CA LEU A 16 -5.43 -0.15 -7.87
C LEU A 16 -6.56 0.80 -7.44
N TYR A 17 -7.34 0.43 -6.42
CA TYR A 17 -8.39 1.29 -5.89
C TYR A 17 -7.81 2.61 -5.38
N TYR A 18 -6.70 2.56 -4.63
CA TYR A 18 -6.04 3.76 -4.15
C TYR A 18 -5.52 4.65 -5.28
N ASP A 19 -4.92 4.05 -6.32
CA ASP A 19 -4.43 4.78 -7.50
C ASP A 19 -5.54 5.54 -8.22
N SER A 20 -6.72 4.94 -8.31
CA SER A 20 -7.80 5.43 -9.15
C SER A 20 -8.75 6.38 -8.44
N ASN A 21 -8.73 6.41 -7.10
CA ASN A 21 -9.72 7.12 -6.29
C ASN A 21 -9.10 8.10 -5.29
N PHE A 22 -7.83 8.46 -5.47
CA PHE A 22 -7.05 9.28 -4.53
C PHE A 22 -7.81 10.50 -3.99
N ASP A 23 -8.41 11.29 -4.88
CA ASP A 23 -9.09 12.56 -4.53
C ASP A 23 -10.30 12.35 -3.63
N ILE A 24 -10.93 11.19 -3.72
CA ILE A 24 -12.18 10.85 -3.02
C ILE A 24 -11.98 9.86 -1.88
N LEU A 25 -10.74 9.42 -1.61
CA LEU A 25 -10.44 8.53 -0.48
C LEU A 25 -10.81 9.20 0.85
N ALA A 26 -11.47 8.44 1.73
CA ALA A 26 -11.64 8.85 3.12
C ALA A 26 -10.29 8.90 3.85
N ASP A 27 -10.21 9.65 4.95
CA ASP A 27 -8.94 9.89 5.65
C ASP A 27 -8.25 8.58 6.09
N PHE A 28 -9.02 7.61 6.61
CA PHE A 28 -8.49 6.29 6.96
C PHE A 28 -8.01 5.48 5.74
N GLU A 29 -8.59 5.69 4.55
CA GLU A 29 -8.13 5.06 3.31
C GLU A 29 -6.87 5.72 2.78
N LYS A 30 -6.75 7.06 2.91
CA LYS A 30 -5.52 7.79 2.63
C LYS A 30 -4.38 7.32 3.53
N GLN A 31 -4.65 7.09 4.81
CA GLN A 31 -3.67 6.51 5.73
C GLN A 31 -3.27 5.09 5.32
N ASN A 32 -4.24 4.24 4.99
CA ASN A 32 -3.96 2.88 4.50
C ASN A 32 -3.15 2.88 3.20
N MET A 33 -3.43 3.82 2.31
CA MET A 33 -2.67 4.01 1.09
C MET A 33 -1.23 4.45 1.42
N LYS A 34 -1.03 5.45 2.28
CA LYS A 34 0.33 5.85 2.74
C LYS A 34 1.11 4.66 3.28
N ILE A 35 0.49 3.86 4.15
CA ILE A 35 1.10 2.64 4.70
C ILE A 35 1.56 1.73 3.56
N LEU A 36 0.66 1.38 2.62
CA LEU A 36 1.01 0.52 1.50
C LEU A 36 2.17 1.09 0.67
N TYR A 37 2.10 2.35 0.28
CA TYR A 37 3.10 2.99 -0.57
C TYR A 37 4.46 3.12 0.11
N SER A 38 4.50 3.51 1.38
CA SER A 38 5.73 3.56 2.17
C SER A 38 6.36 2.18 2.37
N SER A 39 5.55 1.13 2.54
CA SER A 39 6.04 -0.24 2.61
C SER A 39 6.57 -0.74 1.26
N LEU A 40 5.87 -0.45 0.16
CA LEU A 40 6.32 -0.81 -1.18
C LEU A 40 7.62 -0.10 -1.55
N LYS A 41 7.80 1.18 -1.17
CA LYS A 41 9.02 1.96 -1.44
C LYS A 41 10.28 1.30 -0.88
N GLN A 42 10.16 0.54 0.20
CA GLN A 42 11.25 -0.20 0.83
C GLN A 42 11.57 -1.53 0.12
N MET A 43 10.69 -2.03 -0.75
CA MET A 43 10.97 -3.18 -1.61
C MET A 43 11.78 -2.76 -2.83
N SER A 44 12.52 -3.69 -3.42
CA SER A 44 13.20 -3.43 -4.69
C SER A 44 12.19 -3.21 -5.84
N GLU A 45 12.63 -2.54 -6.90
CA GLU A 45 11.78 -2.24 -8.06
C GLU A 45 11.22 -3.52 -8.71
N ALA A 46 12.05 -4.56 -8.84
CA ALA A 46 11.64 -5.84 -9.41
C ALA A 46 10.55 -6.52 -8.57
N GLU A 47 10.66 -6.49 -7.25
CA GLU A 47 9.67 -7.07 -6.34
C GLU A 47 8.33 -6.30 -6.40
N ARG A 48 8.41 -4.96 -6.41
CA ARG A 48 7.22 -4.11 -6.60
C ARG A 48 6.54 -4.38 -7.93
N ALA A 49 7.31 -4.46 -9.03
CA ALA A 49 6.78 -4.72 -10.36
C ALA A 49 6.09 -6.08 -10.41
N PHE A 50 6.71 -7.12 -9.83
CA PHE A 50 6.11 -8.44 -9.73
C PHE A 50 4.75 -8.42 -9.00
N LEU A 51 4.67 -7.74 -7.85
CA LEU A 51 3.39 -7.62 -7.12
C LEU A 51 2.37 -6.77 -7.89
N ALA A 52 2.81 -5.71 -8.57
CA ALA A 52 1.93 -4.85 -9.36
C ALA A 52 1.28 -5.61 -10.52
N GLU A 53 2.00 -6.51 -11.21
CA GLU A 53 1.42 -7.36 -12.26
C GLU A 53 0.24 -8.21 -11.79
N LYS A 54 0.21 -8.58 -10.50
CA LYS A 54 -0.89 -9.36 -9.91
C LYS A 54 -2.01 -8.48 -9.35
N TYR A 55 -1.64 -7.39 -8.68
CA TYR A 55 -2.51 -6.66 -7.76
C TYR A 55 -2.90 -5.25 -8.23
N ARG A 56 -2.14 -4.68 -9.16
CA ARG A 56 -2.34 -3.33 -9.71
C ARG A 56 -2.89 -3.39 -11.16
N VAL A 57 -3.78 -4.35 -11.43
CA VAL A 57 -4.33 -4.62 -12.77
C VAL A 57 -5.72 -4.04 -12.96
N LYS A 58 -5.94 -3.31 -14.05
CA LYS A 58 -7.27 -2.80 -14.42
C LYS A 58 -8.15 -3.94 -14.91
N GLY A 59 -9.37 -4.04 -14.39
CA GLY A 59 -10.35 -5.05 -14.81
C GLY A 59 -10.32 -6.32 -13.97
N ILE A 60 -10.32 -7.48 -14.62
CA ILE A 60 -10.46 -8.79 -13.96
C ILE A 60 -9.12 -9.21 -13.36
N PRO A 61 -9.07 -9.63 -12.08
CA PRO A 61 -7.85 -10.18 -11.48
C PRO A 61 -7.30 -11.35 -12.31
N ILE A 62 -6.03 -11.25 -12.71
CA ILE A 62 -5.38 -12.29 -13.53
C ILE A 62 -5.06 -13.49 -12.63
N ASN A 63 -5.34 -14.71 -13.08
CA ASN A 63 -5.04 -15.93 -12.32
C ASN A 63 -3.53 -16.24 -12.29
N ASP A 64 -3.10 -17.01 -11.28
CA ASP A 64 -1.69 -17.35 -11.07
C ASP A 64 -1.12 -18.23 -12.18
N ASP A 65 -1.94 -19.08 -12.79
CA ASP A 65 -1.57 -19.96 -13.90
C ASP A 65 -1.22 -19.16 -15.16
N VAL A 66 -2.02 -18.14 -15.47
CA VAL A 66 -1.77 -17.22 -16.60
C VAL A 66 -0.48 -16.44 -16.35
N LEU A 67 -0.27 -15.89 -15.16
CA LEU A 67 0.95 -15.13 -14.84
C LEU A 67 2.20 -16.03 -14.81
N ALA A 68 2.08 -17.26 -14.31
CA ALA A 68 3.15 -18.25 -14.35
C ALA A 68 3.54 -18.59 -15.80
N ALA A 69 2.55 -18.85 -16.65
CA ALA A 69 2.76 -19.13 -18.08
C ALA A 69 3.43 -17.95 -18.79
N ASN A 70 2.98 -16.73 -18.56
CA ASN A 70 3.55 -15.51 -19.16
C ASN A 70 5.03 -15.31 -18.77
N LYS A 71 5.42 -15.77 -17.57
CA LYS A 71 6.81 -15.69 -17.09
C LYS A 71 7.65 -16.94 -17.41
N GLY A 72 7.08 -17.92 -18.10
CA GLY A 72 7.78 -19.17 -18.42
C GLY A 72 8.17 -20.00 -17.19
N MET A 73 7.41 -19.90 -16.09
CA MET A 73 7.67 -20.64 -14.84
C MET A 73 6.52 -21.57 -14.49
N SER A 74 6.79 -22.56 -13.62
CA SER A 74 5.73 -23.42 -13.11
C SER A 74 4.78 -22.66 -12.19
N LEU A 75 3.51 -23.09 -12.14
CA LEU A 75 2.52 -22.50 -11.23
C LEU A 75 2.98 -22.49 -9.77
N GLN A 76 3.64 -23.58 -9.34
CA GLN A 76 4.15 -23.68 -7.97
C GLN A 76 5.28 -22.67 -7.72
N ALA A 77 6.25 -22.56 -8.63
CA ALA A 77 7.33 -21.58 -8.53
C ALA A 77 6.81 -20.14 -8.48
N TYR A 78 5.81 -19.81 -9.32
CA TYR A 78 5.17 -18.50 -9.28
C TYR A 78 4.51 -18.21 -7.93
N ARG A 79 3.79 -19.20 -7.37
CA ARG A 79 3.14 -19.05 -6.07
C ARG A 79 4.13 -18.87 -4.94
N ASP A 80 5.21 -19.63 -4.95
CA ASP A 80 6.26 -19.55 -3.92
C ASP A 80 6.96 -18.19 -3.96
N LEU A 81 7.31 -17.71 -5.16
CA LEU A 81 7.91 -16.40 -5.35
C LEU A 81 6.96 -15.27 -4.90
N ARG A 82 5.67 -15.36 -5.24
CA ARG A 82 4.67 -14.40 -4.76
C ARG A 82 4.58 -14.42 -3.24
N ILE A 83 4.53 -15.60 -2.63
CA ILE A 83 4.45 -15.73 -1.17
C ILE A 83 5.68 -15.12 -0.51
N GLU A 84 6.87 -15.33 -1.08
CA GLU A 84 8.11 -14.70 -0.60
C GLU A 84 8.01 -13.17 -0.60
N HIS A 85 7.54 -12.58 -1.71
CA HIS A 85 7.36 -11.12 -1.78
C HIS A 85 6.26 -10.60 -0.84
N GLU A 86 5.16 -11.34 -0.68
CA GLU A 86 4.11 -11.01 0.30
C GLU A 86 4.64 -11.09 1.75
N ASP A 87 5.47 -12.09 2.06
CA ASP A 87 6.07 -12.26 3.38
C ASP A 87 7.10 -11.16 3.68
N LYS A 88 7.88 -10.72 2.68
CA LYS A 88 8.77 -9.56 2.78
C LYS A 88 8.01 -8.27 3.05
N LEU A 89 6.86 -8.08 2.41
CA LEU A 89 6.05 -6.87 2.57
C LEU A 89 5.39 -6.77 3.95
N GLY A 90 5.08 -7.90 4.60
CA GLY A 90 4.41 -7.95 5.90
C GLY A 90 5.07 -7.09 7.00
N PRO A 91 6.35 -7.34 7.33
CA PRO A 91 7.08 -6.52 8.30
C PRO A 91 7.16 -5.04 7.92
N LEU A 92 7.28 -4.73 6.63
CA LEU A 92 7.35 -3.34 6.14
C LEU A 92 6.02 -2.60 6.36
N ILE A 93 4.88 -3.31 6.28
CA ILE A 93 3.56 -2.77 6.61
C ILE A 93 3.45 -2.47 8.10
N GLU A 94 3.95 -3.34 8.97
CA GLU A 94 3.91 -3.08 10.41
C GLU A 94 4.79 -1.88 10.79
N VAL A 95 6.00 -1.77 10.24
CA VAL A 95 6.87 -0.61 10.45
C VAL A 95 6.19 0.68 9.98
N ALA A 96 5.56 0.68 8.79
CA ALA A 96 4.87 1.86 8.28
C ALA A 96 3.64 2.22 9.14
N LYS A 97 2.87 1.23 9.61
CA LYS A 97 1.75 1.48 10.54
C LYS A 97 2.24 2.14 11.82
N ASP A 98 3.32 1.65 12.41
CA ASP A 98 3.89 2.23 13.63
C ASP A 98 4.40 3.65 13.42
N GLN A 99 4.97 3.94 12.24
CA GLN A 99 5.35 5.30 11.85
C GLN A 99 4.12 6.22 11.80
N PHE A 100 3.11 5.85 11.03
CA PHE A 100 1.92 6.70 10.82
C PHE A 100 0.98 6.76 12.03
N LYS A 101 1.03 5.80 12.96
CA LYS A 101 0.28 5.85 14.22
C LYS A 101 0.83 6.91 15.18
N LYS A 102 2.16 7.08 15.22
CA LYS A 102 2.80 8.08 16.10
C LYS A 102 2.46 9.51 15.71
N PHE A 103 2.32 9.79 14.41
CA PHE A 103 1.92 11.11 13.92
C PHE A 103 0.50 11.50 14.37
N ASP A 104 -0.44 10.56 14.39
CA ASP A 104 -1.82 10.81 14.86
C ASP A 104 -1.89 11.09 16.37
N GLU A 105 -0.95 10.55 17.16
CA GLU A 105 -0.86 10.75 18.62
C GLU A 105 -0.15 12.08 18.98
N GLU A 106 0.83 12.51 18.19
CA GLU A 106 1.55 13.78 18.40
C GLU A 106 0.72 15.02 18.01
N GLU A 107 -0.17 14.92 17.01
CA GLU A 107 -1.09 16.03 16.64
C GLU A 107 -2.22 16.26 17.68
N GLN A 108 -2.48 15.31 18.58
CA GLN A 108 -3.54 15.43 19.59
C GLN A 108 -3.14 16.22 20.85
N ILE A 109 -1.90 16.73 20.92
CA ILE A 109 -1.46 17.59 22.02
C ILE A 109 -1.72 19.07 21.68
N SER A 110 -2.99 19.43 21.48
CA SER A 110 -3.48 20.80 21.64
C SER A 110 -4.93 20.79 22.10
N PRO A 111 -5.27 21.37 23.26
CA PRO A 111 -6.61 21.31 23.79
C PRO A 111 -7.48 22.34 23.08
N SER A 112 -8.40 21.89 22.23
CA SER A 112 -9.54 22.73 21.84
C SER A 112 -10.81 21.90 21.62
N THR A 113 -11.68 22.07 22.61
CA THR A 113 -13.12 21.81 22.71
C THR A 113 -13.90 21.47 21.44
N ASN A 114 -14.54 20.30 21.52
CA ASN A 114 -15.92 19.99 21.13
C ASN A 114 -16.33 20.00 19.63
N SER A 115 -16.99 18.90 19.27
CA SER A 115 -17.83 18.64 18.09
C SER A 115 -17.16 18.33 16.75
N LYS A 116 -17.33 17.07 16.30
CA LYS A 116 -17.19 16.58 14.92
C LYS A 116 -15.82 16.83 14.28
N GLN A 117 -14.77 16.21 14.83
CA GLN A 117 -13.44 16.23 14.21
C GLN A 117 -13.42 15.39 12.94
N ARG A 118 -13.64 16.09 11.83
CA ARG A 118 -13.15 15.76 10.49
C ARG A 118 -11.62 15.86 10.58
N LEU A 119 -10.92 14.73 10.48
CA LEU A 119 -9.46 14.69 10.41
C LEU A 119 -9.04 15.45 9.16
N LYS A 120 -8.67 16.72 9.30
CA LYS A 120 -8.06 17.46 8.20
C LYS A 120 -6.63 16.96 8.10
N LEU A 121 -6.30 16.20 7.05
CA LEU A 121 -4.91 15.88 6.74
C LEU A 121 -4.07 17.17 6.80
N SER A 122 -2.92 17.09 7.48
CA SER A 122 -2.01 18.22 7.58
C SER A 122 -1.47 18.61 6.20
N ARG A 123 -0.99 19.83 6.05
CA ARG A 123 -0.34 20.27 4.80
C ARG A 123 0.94 19.45 4.52
N ALA A 124 1.64 19.02 5.56
CA ALA A 124 2.82 18.17 5.45
C ALA A 124 2.45 16.79 4.90
N ASP A 125 1.34 16.22 5.38
CA ASP A 125 0.81 14.95 4.88
C ASP A 125 0.44 15.02 3.40
N LEU A 126 -0.20 16.11 2.97
CA LEU A 126 -0.54 16.30 1.55
C LEU A 126 0.72 16.39 0.69
N MET A 127 1.77 17.07 1.17
CA MET A 127 3.05 17.18 0.44
C MET A 127 3.82 15.86 0.40
N GLU A 128 3.82 15.09 1.49
CA GLU A 128 4.46 13.77 1.52
C GLU A 128 3.73 12.77 0.64
N MET A 129 2.39 12.83 0.62
CA MET A 129 1.59 12.05 -0.33
C MET A 129 1.93 12.44 -1.76
N ASP A 130 1.96 13.74 -2.07
CA ASP A 130 2.28 14.21 -3.42
C ASP A 130 3.69 13.78 -3.85
N ALA A 131 4.67 13.82 -2.94
CA ALA A 131 6.02 13.31 -3.19
C ALA A 131 6.06 11.79 -3.43
N LEU A 132 5.32 11.01 -2.62
CA LEU A 132 5.17 9.57 -2.84
C LEU A 132 4.48 9.29 -4.18
N PHE A 133 3.50 10.11 -4.58
CA PHE A 133 2.83 9.99 -5.88
C PHE A 133 3.78 10.31 -7.02
N GLN A 134 4.56 11.40 -6.94
CA GLN A 134 5.55 11.74 -7.96
C GLN A 134 6.59 10.64 -8.14
N ASP A 135 7.08 10.07 -7.04
CA ASP A 135 8.02 8.94 -7.06
C ASP A 135 7.43 7.66 -7.70
N PHE A 136 6.13 7.40 -7.51
CA PHE A 136 5.47 6.17 -7.98
C PHE A 136 4.79 6.27 -9.35
N PHE A 137 4.41 7.48 -9.77
CA PHE A 137 3.64 7.72 -10.99
C PHE A 137 4.40 8.53 -12.04
N GLY A 138 5.55 9.14 -11.69
CA GLY A 138 6.41 9.82 -12.65
C GLY A 138 5.67 10.83 -13.52
N MET A 139 4.86 11.70 -12.93
CA MET A 139 4.27 12.81 -13.67
C MET A 139 5.24 14.00 -13.68
N GLY A 140 6.25 13.89 -14.54
CA GLY A 140 6.92 15.06 -15.12
C GLY A 140 6.07 15.70 -16.22
#